data_AF-A0A8J9SFG9-F1
#
_entry.id   AF-A0A8J9SFG9-F1
#
_cell.length_a   1.000
_cell.length_b   1.000
_cell.length_c   1.000
_cell.angle_alpha   90.00
_cell.angle_beta   90.00
_cell.angle_gamma   90.00
#
_symmetry.space_group_name_H-M   'P 1'
#
loop_
_entity.id
_entity.type
_entity.pdbx_description
1 polymer ?
#
loop_
_entity_poly.entity_id
_entity_poly.type
_entity_poly.pdbx_seq_one_letter_code
_entity_poly.pdbx_strand_id
1 'polypeptide(L)'
;VVLDCSSAGVLVPFFTAPMADPSVAPSSTPSRAQTEPTNLREQASEWVSDTVVLCPCSEGEWLPMNPDYPVDIFTSCLTTPLKIALRWFIQRNPVSMASLHPDAVDHIPGVFNDRKTPLGELNWIFAAVTDSIAWNVLPKPLFQRLFRHDLLMSSMFRNFLLADRVLRSMGCTPVSYPPLPPGISNHQLWQSWDLACETMLVQLMNDG
;
A
#
# COMPACT_ATOMS: atom_id res chain seq x y z
N VAL A 1 -10.67 2.34 -4.32
CA VAL A 1 -10.70 1.05 -5.05
C VAL A 1 -9.43 0.29 -4.73
N VAL A 2 -9.54 -0.99 -4.37
CA VAL A 2 -8.39 -1.88 -4.12
C VAL A 2 -8.55 -3.08 -5.05
N LEU A 3 -7.53 -3.38 -5.85
CA LEU A 3 -7.56 -4.43 -6.86
C LEU A 3 -6.46 -5.46 -6.58
N ASP A 4 -6.79 -6.55 -5.89
CA ASP A 4 -5.83 -7.61 -5.59
C ASP A 4 -5.84 -8.70 -6.67
N CYS A 5 -5.19 -8.40 -7.80
CA CYS A 5 -5.02 -9.35 -8.90
C CYS A 5 -3.76 -9.07 -9.71
N SER A 6 -3.35 -10.06 -10.53
CA SER A 6 -2.24 -9.90 -11.47
C SER A 6 -2.59 -8.90 -12.57
N SER A 7 -1.59 -8.18 -13.07
CA SER A 7 -1.72 -7.11 -14.07
C SER A 7 -2.73 -6.00 -13.71
N ALA A 8 -3.06 -5.81 -12.43
CA ALA A 8 -4.08 -4.85 -11.97
C ALA A 8 -3.79 -3.40 -12.39
N GLY A 9 -2.52 -3.03 -12.64
CA GLY A 9 -2.13 -1.73 -13.15
C GLY A 9 -2.84 -1.33 -14.45
N VAL A 10 -3.21 -2.29 -15.30
CA VAL A 10 -3.95 -2.05 -16.56
C VAL A 10 -5.33 -1.43 -16.32
N LEU A 11 -5.90 -1.65 -15.14
CA LEU A 11 -7.24 -1.19 -14.80
C LEU A 11 -7.27 0.25 -14.29
N VAL A 12 -6.13 0.82 -13.87
CA VAL A 12 -6.06 2.17 -13.27
C VAL A 12 -6.69 3.23 -14.19
N PRO A 13 -6.35 3.32 -15.49
CA PRO A 13 -6.92 4.33 -16.37
C PRO A 13 -8.44 4.25 -16.49
N PHE A 14 -9.06 3.08 -16.33
CA PHE A 14 -10.52 2.93 -16.42
C PHE A 14 -11.26 3.57 -15.24
N PHE A 15 -10.58 3.78 -14.11
CA PHE A 15 -11.13 4.47 -12.94
C PHE A 15 -10.74 5.95 -12.89
N THR A 16 -9.70 6.35 -13.61
CA THR A 16 -9.05 7.66 -13.43
C THR A 16 -9.02 8.51 -14.68
N ALA A 17 -9.42 7.97 -15.84
CA ALA A 17 -9.52 8.75 -17.06
C ALA A 17 -10.62 9.82 -16.88
N PRO A 18 -10.33 11.09 -17.22
CA PRO A 18 -11.39 12.08 -17.41
C PRO A 18 -12.39 11.54 -18.44
N MET A 19 -13.69 11.74 -18.22
CA MET A 19 -14.68 11.43 -19.26
C MET A 19 -14.27 12.15 -20.54
N ALA A 20 -14.03 11.40 -21.63
CA ALA A 20 -13.54 11.95 -22.88
C ALA A 20 -14.50 13.02 -23.41
N ASP A 21 -13.95 14.15 -23.86
CA ASP A 21 -14.74 15.16 -24.56
C ASP A 21 -15.15 14.60 -25.94
N PRO A 22 -16.45 14.46 -26.27
CA PRO A 22 -16.89 13.92 -27.55
C PRO A 22 -16.41 14.72 -28.77
N SER A 23 -15.89 15.93 -28.55
CA SER A 23 -15.34 16.82 -29.56
C SER A 23 -14.04 16.31 -30.23
N VAL A 24 -13.36 15.34 -29.63
CA VAL A 24 -12.06 14.79 -30.12
C VAL A 24 -12.23 13.42 -30.82
N ALA A 25 -13.44 12.89 -30.92
CA ALA A 25 -13.69 11.68 -31.71
C ALA A 25 -13.47 11.97 -33.23
N PRO A 26 -12.76 11.09 -33.98
CA PRO A 26 -12.59 11.28 -35.41
C PRO A 26 -13.95 11.29 -36.10
N SER A 27 -14.27 12.42 -36.72
CA SER A 27 -15.51 12.74 -37.40
C SER A 27 -15.82 11.73 -38.52
N SER A 28 -16.61 10.70 -38.22
CA SER A 28 -17.15 9.81 -39.27
C SER A 28 -18.56 9.26 -39.00
N THR A 29 -19.30 9.78 -38.02
CA THR A 29 -20.71 9.41 -37.82
C THR A 29 -21.60 10.65 -37.61
N PRO A 30 -22.78 10.72 -38.27
CA PRO A 30 -23.62 11.90 -38.22
C PRO A 30 -24.22 12.09 -36.82
N SER A 31 -24.11 13.33 -36.34
CA SER A 31 -24.49 13.81 -35.02
C SER A 31 -25.93 13.46 -34.64
N ARG A 32 -26.07 12.65 -33.58
CA ARG A 32 -27.23 12.73 -32.69
C ARG A 32 -26.83 13.65 -31.55
N ALA A 33 -27.31 14.90 -31.60
CA ALA A 33 -27.14 15.87 -30.53
C ALA A 33 -27.69 15.27 -29.22
N GLN A 34 -26.80 14.79 -28.36
CA GLN A 34 -27.08 14.52 -26.96
C GLN A 34 -26.46 15.66 -26.17
N THR A 35 -27.29 16.63 -25.83
CA THR A 35 -27.03 17.59 -24.76
C THR A 35 -27.00 16.81 -23.45
N GLU A 36 -25.86 16.18 -23.14
CA GLU A 36 -25.61 15.77 -21.76
C GLU A 36 -25.49 17.04 -20.91
N PRO A 37 -26.20 17.15 -19.78
CA PRO A 37 -26.19 18.35 -18.97
C PRO A 37 -24.78 18.58 -18.41
N THR A 38 -24.26 19.80 -18.59
CA THR A 38 -22.94 20.26 -18.13
C THR A 38 -22.65 19.91 -16.66
N ASN A 39 -23.69 19.87 -15.81
CA ASN A 39 -23.64 19.45 -14.41
C ASN A 39 -23.08 18.02 -14.22
N LEU A 40 -23.42 17.05 -15.08
CA LEU A 40 -22.94 15.67 -14.95
C LEU A 40 -21.44 15.55 -15.26
N ARG A 41 -20.93 16.39 -16.16
CA ARG A 41 -19.51 16.39 -16.56
C ARG A 41 -18.61 17.01 -15.51
N GLU A 42 -19.03 18.12 -14.92
CA GLU A 42 -18.32 18.75 -13.80
C GLU A 42 -18.30 17.82 -12.59
N GLN A 43 -19.44 17.19 -12.25
CA GLN A 43 -19.53 16.18 -11.20
C GLN A 43 -18.65 14.96 -11.49
N ALA A 44 -18.60 14.48 -12.73
CA ALA A 44 -17.73 13.37 -13.11
C ALA A 44 -16.24 13.72 -12.99
N SER A 45 -15.85 14.94 -13.33
CA SER A 45 -14.48 15.43 -13.16
C SER A 45 -14.09 15.53 -11.69
N GLU A 46 -15.00 15.97 -10.82
CA GLU A 46 -14.79 15.97 -9.37
C GLU A 46 -14.64 14.54 -8.82
N TRP A 47 -15.47 13.59 -9.27
CA TRP A 47 -15.38 12.18 -8.83
C TRP A 47 -14.06 11.52 -9.22
N VAL A 48 -13.56 11.78 -10.43
CA VAL A 48 -12.23 11.33 -10.87
C VAL A 48 -11.14 11.98 -10.02
N SER A 49 -11.31 13.25 -9.64
CA SER A 49 -10.35 13.96 -8.81
C SER A 49 -10.26 13.38 -7.40
N ASP A 50 -11.35 12.85 -6.83
CA ASP A 50 -11.40 12.25 -5.50
C ASP A 50 -11.10 10.73 -5.47
N THR A 51 -11.07 10.09 -6.63
CA THR A 51 -10.83 8.66 -6.74
C THR A 51 -9.44 8.27 -6.23
N VAL A 52 -9.39 7.17 -5.47
CA VAL A 52 -8.17 6.50 -5.05
C VAL A 52 -8.18 5.06 -5.54
N VAL A 53 -7.09 4.62 -6.16
CA VAL A 53 -6.92 3.24 -6.65
C VAL A 53 -5.61 2.69 -6.11
N LEU A 54 -5.62 1.45 -5.60
CA LEU A 54 -4.42 0.75 -5.13
C LEU A 54 -4.34 -0.63 -5.82
N CYS A 55 -3.19 -0.92 -6.44
CA CYS A 55 -2.92 -2.15 -7.18
C CYS A 55 -1.57 -2.76 -6.74
N PRO A 56 -1.44 -4.09 -6.69
CA PRO A 56 -0.21 -4.76 -6.26
C PRO A 56 0.88 -4.84 -7.33
N CYS A 57 0.52 -4.66 -8.59
CA CYS A 57 1.43 -4.87 -9.71
C CYS A 57 1.08 -3.98 -10.89
N SER A 58 2.10 -3.70 -11.71
CA SER A 58 1.97 -2.95 -12.95
C SER A 58 1.33 -3.81 -14.04
N GLU A 59 1.05 -3.21 -15.19
CA GLU A 59 0.61 -3.95 -16.37
C GLU A 59 1.64 -5.02 -16.78
N GLY A 60 1.18 -6.25 -17.02
CA GLY A 60 2.04 -7.37 -17.44
C GLY A 60 2.79 -8.08 -16.32
N GLU A 61 2.72 -7.59 -15.09
CA GLU A 61 3.29 -8.25 -13.91
C GLU A 61 2.30 -9.26 -13.29
N TRP A 62 2.85 -10.27 -12.63
CA TRP A 62 2.11 -11.34 -11.97
C TRP A 62 2.36 -11.31 -10.47
N LEU A 63 1.32 -11.59 -9.68
CA LEU A 63 1.45 -11.74 -8.24
C LEU A 63 2.38 -12.93 -7.90
N PRO A 64 3.14 -12.82 -6.80
CA PRO A 64 4.06 -13.88 -6.40
C PRO A 64 3.28 -15.14 -5.99
N MET A 65 3.77 -16.31 -6.41
CA MET A 65 3.21 -17.62 -6.05
C MET A 65 4.03 -18.31 -4.94
N ASN A 66 4.72 -17.53 -4.10
CA ASN A 66 5.54 -18.09 -3.03
C ASN A 66 4.63 -18.71 -1.94
N PRO A 67 4.76 -20.02 -1.64
CA PRO A 67 3.92 -20.70 -0.66
C PRO A 67 4.14 -20.20 0.78
N ASP A 68 5.24 -19.51 1.06
CA ASP A 68 5.57 -18.97 2.38
C ASP A 68 4.77 -17.69 2.72
N TYR A 69 3.98 -17.18 1.78
CA TYR A 69 3.11 -16.01 1.96
C TYR A 69 1.65 -16.33 1.60
N PRO A 70 0.69 -15.55 2.12
CA PRO A 70 -0.70 -15.67 1.70
C PRO A 70 -0.86 -15.39 0.21
N VAL A 71 -1.81 -16.07 -0.43
CA VAL A 71 -2.15 -15.87 -1.86
C VAL A 71 -2.64 -14.45 -2.12
N ASP A 72 -3.28 -13.83 -1.12
CA ASP A 72 -3.78 -12.46 -1.09
C ASP A 72 -2.79 -11.52 -0.38
N ILE A 73 -1.49 -11.63 -0.69
CA ILE A 73 -0.42 -10.89 -0.01
C ILE A 73 -0.64 -9.37 0.00
N PHE A 74 -1.25 -8.81 -1.05
CA PHE A 74 -1.52 -7.37 -1.12
C PHE A 74 -2.63 -6.95 -0.18
N THR A 75 -3.77 -7.64 -0.22
CA THR A 75 -4.85 -7.44 0.75
C THR A 75 -4.35 -7.65 2.17
N SER A 76 -3.51 -8.66 2.40
CA SER A 76 -2.87 -8.93 3.69
C SER A 76 -1.93 -7.79 4.13
N CYS A 77 -1.16 -7.17 3.23
CA CYS A 77 -0.38 -5.97 3.55
C CYS A 77 -1.28 -4.81 3.99
N LEU A 78 -2.42 -4.62 3.32
CA LEU A 78 -3.35 -3.52 3.59
C LEU A 78 -4.17 -3.70 4.87
N THR A 79 -4.46 -4.95 5.25
CA THR A 79 -5.38 -5.26 6.36
C THR A 79 -4.66 -5.79 7.60
N THR A 80 -3.50 -6.44 7.44
CA THR A 80 -2.70 -7.03 8.53
C THR A 80 -1.20 -6.69 8.38
N PRO A 81 -0.85 -5.39 8.25
CA PRO A 81 0.50 -4.95 7.88
C PRO A 81 1.61 -5.52 8.77
N LEU A 82 1.41 -5.52 10.10
CA LEU A 82 2.44 -5.99 11.03
C LEU A 82 2.74 -7.49 10.85
N LYS A 83 1.72 -8.31 10.60
CA LYS A 83 1.91 -9.75 10.41
C LYS A 83 2.75 -10.02 9.17
N ILE A 84 2.41 -9.37 8.05
CA ILE A 84 3.15 -9.52 6.80
C ILE A 84 4.55 -8.94 6.91
N ALA A 85 4.70 -7.76 7.52
CA ALA A 85 6.02 -7.13 7.71
C ALA A 85 6.97 -8.02 8.49
N LEU A 86 6.52 -8.64 9.59
CA LEU A 86 7.34 -9.50 10.42
C LEU A 86 7.64 -10.85 9.75
N ARG A 87 6.63 -11.51 9.14
CA ARG A 87 6.86 -12.74 8.37
C ARG A 87 7.86 -12.52 7.24
N TRP A 88 7.72 -11.40 6.52
CA TRP A 88 8.65 -10.98 5.48
C TRP A 88 10.06 -10.71 6.04
N PHE A 89 10.16 -10.03 7.18
CA PHE A 89 11.43 -9.77 7.85
C PHE A 89 12.16 -11.07 8.26
N ILE A 90 11.45 -12.02 8.86
CA ILE A 90 12.00 -13.33 9.28
C ILE A 90 12.57 -14.07 8.07
N GLN A 91 11.78 -14.20 6.99
CA GLN A 91 12.19 -14.91 5.78
C GLN A 91 13.37 -14.25 5.07
N ARG A 92 13.45 -12.91 5.11
CA ARG A 92 14.56 -12.16 4.51
C ARG A 92 15.87 -12.29 5.30
N ASN A 93 15.81 -12.65 6.58
CA ASN A 93 16.97 -12.72 7.48
C ASN A 93 17.17 -14.14 8.06
N PRO A 94 17.43 -15.16 7.22
CA PRO A 94 17.45 -16.56 7.65
C PRO A 94 18.58 -16.90 8.63
N VAL A 95 19.63 -16.08 8.71
CA VAL A 95 20.76 -16.31 9.63
C VAL A 95 20.46 -15.77 11.02
N SER A 96 20.04 -14.50 11.15
CA SER A 96 19.74 -13.90 12.46
C SER A 96 18.43 -14.41 13.05
N MET A 97 17.47 -14.82 12.22
CA MET A 97 16.15 -15.32 12.64
C MET A 97 16.00 -16.85 12.50
N ALA A 98 17.12 -17.60 12.42
CA ALA A 98 17.12 -19.03 12.11
C ALA A 98 16.27 -19.89 13.08
N SER A 99 16.18 -19.50 14.34
CA SER A 99 15.44 -20.22 15.38
C SER A 99 13.96 -19.84 15.48
N LEU A 100 13.50 -18.87 14.68
CA LEU A 100 12.13 -18.37 14.75
C LEU A 100 11.32 -18.84 13.54
N HIS A 101 10.27 -19.61 13.78
CA HIS A 101 9.32 -19.95 12.72
C HIS A 101 8.44 -18.73 12.38
N PRO A 102 8.15 -18.43 11.09
CA PRO A 102 7.31 -17.30 10.70
C PRO A 102 5.93 -17.24 11.37
N ASP A 103 5.37 -18.38 11.76
CA ASP A 103 4.08 -18.47 12.48
C ASP A 103 4.14 -17.98 13.93
N ALA A 104 5.33 -17.78 14.50
CA ALA A 104 5.49 -17.16 15.81
C ALA A 104 4.89 -15.74 15.84
N VAL A 105 4.81 -15.08 14.69
CA VAL A 105 4.21 -13.75 14.53
C VAL A 105 2.73 -13.71 14.95
N ASP A 106 2.00 -14.82 14.85
CA ASP A 106 0.60 -14.89 15.29
C ASP A 106 0.44 -14.92 16.82
N HIS A 107 1.52 -15.17 17.56
CA HIS A 107 1.53 -15.33 19.00
C HIS A 107 2.15 -14.13 19.74
N ILE A 108 2.38 -13.03 19.03
CA ILE A 108 2.93 -11.80 19.63
C ILE A 108 1.96 -11.28 20.70
N PRO A 109 2.41 -11.12 21.96
CA PRO A 109 1.56 -10.68 23.04
C PRO A 109 1.18 -9.21 22.86
N GLY A 110 -0.06 -8.88 23.24
CA GLY A 110 -0.52 -7.50 23.31
C GLY A 110 -1.74 -7.18 22.47
N VAL A 111 -2.04 -5.89 22.40
CA VAL A 111 -3.16 -5.34 21.64
C VAL A 111 -2.71 -4.10 20.89
N PHE A 112 -3.22 -3.91 19.66
CA PHE A 112 -2.78 -2.84 18.75
C PHE A 112 -2.89 -1.41 19.31
N ASN A 113 -3.84 -1.18 20.22
CA ASN A 113 -4.11 0.14 20.79
C ASN A 113 -3.34 0.40 22.09
N ASP A 114 -2.67 -0.60 22.67
CA ASP A 114 -1.90 -0.45 23.90
C ASP A 114 -0.40 -0.43 23.60
N ARG A 115 0.18 0.78 23.59
CA ARG A 115 1.60 1.03 23.36
C ARG A 115 2.52 0.43 24.42
N LYS A 116 1.99 -0.05 25.55
CA LYS A 116 2.78 -0.75 26.58
C LYS A 116 3.01 -2.22 26.23
N THR A 117 2.26 -2.75 25.28
CA THR A 117 2.40 -4.13 24.81
C THR A 117 3.31 -4.18 23.59
N PRO A 118 4.09 -5.26 23.38
CA PRO A 118 4.99 -5.36 22.22
C PRO A 118 4.27 -5.16 20.89
N LEU A 119 3.06 -5.71 20.74
CA LEU A 119 2.25 -5.52 19.53
C LEU A 119 1.84 -4.06 19.30
N GLY A 120 1.37 -3.36 20.34
CA GLY A 120 0.93 -1.97 20.21
C GLY A 120 2.08 -0.98 20.08
N GLU A 121 3.22 -1.25 20.71
CA GLU A 121 4.46 -0.48 20.50
C GLU A 121 4.90 -0.58 19.03
N LEU A 122 5.00 -1.80 18.50
CA LEU A 122 5.41 -2.02 17.12
C LEU A 122 4.43 -1.39 16.12
N ASN A 123 3.12 -1.47 16.38
CA ASN A 123 2.09 -0.78 15.60
C ASN A 123 2.32 0.74 15.57
N TRP A 124 2.69 1.32 16.71
CA TRP A 124 2.92 2.75 16.82
C TRP A 124 4.21 3.19 16.10
N ILE A 125 5.28 2.41 16.21
CA ILE A 125 6.53 2.62 15.46
C ILE A 125 6.25 2.53 13.95
N PHE A 126 5.50 1.52 13.51
CA PHE A 126 5.12 1.35 12.10
C PHE A 126 4.42 2.61 11.56
N ALA A 127 3.41 3.09 12.29
CA ALA A 127 2.69 4.30 11.92
C ALA A 127 3.62 5.53 11.88
N ALA A 128 4.51 5.69 12.86
CA ALA A 128 5.45 6.82 12.91
C ALA A 128 6.47 6.80 11.76
N VAL A 129 7.04 5.63 11.44
CA VAL A 129 8.01 5.46 10.35
C VAL A 129 7.34 5.71 9.01
N THR A 130 6.19 5.08 8.73
CA THR A 130 5.50 5.23 7.44
C THR A 130 4.99 6.65 7.21
N ASP A 131 4.48 7.33 8.24
CA ASP A 131 4.05 8.73 8.14
C ASP A 131 5.25 9.68 7.91
N SER A 132 6.39 9.38 8.54
CA SER A 132 7.64 10.11 8.31
C SER A 132 8.19 9.91 6.90
N ILE A 133 8.16 8.69 6.36
CA ILE A 133 8.55 8.41 4.97
C ILE A 133 7.66 9.20 4.01
N ALA A 134 6.34 9.14 4.22
CA ALA A 134 5.37 9.87 3.40
C ALA A 134 5.62 11.39 3.44
N TRP A 135 5.89 11.95 4.61
CA TRP A 135 6.19 13.38 4.76
C TRP A 135 7.45 13.81 4.01
N ASN A 136 8.49 12.97 3.99
CA ASN A 136 9.76 13.29 3.34
C ASN A 136 9.69 13.15 1.80
N VAL A 137 8.87 12.23 1.29
CA VAL A 137 8.86 11.89 -0.14
C VAL A 137 7.72 12.57 -0.90
N LEU A 138 6.54 12.73 -0.28
CA LEU A 138 5.35 13.22 -0.99
C LEU A 138 5.33 14.76 -1.08
N PRO A 139 4.88 15.32 -2.22
CA PRO A 139 4.54 16.73 -2.29
C PRO A 139 3.52 17.11 -1.21
N LYS A 140 3.68 18.29 -0.60
CA LYS A 140 2.81 18.76 0.50
C LYS A 140 1.30 18.62 0.21
N PRO A 141 0.76 19.00 -0.98
CA PRO A 141 -0.67 18.83 -1.26
C PRO A 141 -1.10 17.36 -1.26
N LEU A 142 -0.27 16.48 -1.82
CA LEU A 142 -0.54 15.05 -1.88
C LEU A 142 -0.49 14.41 -0.49
N PHE A 143 0.51 14.75 0.33
CA PHE A 143 0.59 14.29 1.70
C PHE A 143 -0.64 14.70 2.52
N GLN A 144 -1.06 15.98 2.43
CA GLN A 144 -2.23 16.46 3.15
C GLN A 144 -3.49 15.69 2.75
N ARG A 145 -3.68 15.46 1.45
CA ARG A 145 -4.81 14.70 0.93
C ARG A 145 -4.81 13.24 1.43
N LEU A 146 -3.69 12.53 1.29
CA LEU A 146 -3.64 11.09 1.52
C LEU A 146 -3.42 10.69 2.99
N PHE A 147 -2.72 11.53 3.77
CA PHE A 147 -2.30 11.19 5.14
C PHE A 147 -2.95 12.07 6.22
N ARG A 148 -3.63 13.18 5.88
CA ARG A 148 -4.18 14.11 6.88
C ARG A 148 -5.68 14.37 6.78
N HIS A 149 -6.34 13.99 5.69
CA HIS A 149 -7.76 14.27 5.51
C HIS A 149 -8.68 13.23 6.19
N ASP A 150 -8.40 11.95 6.00
CA ASP A 150 -9.24 10.84 6.50
C ASP A 150 -8.39 9.75 7.16
N LEU A 151 -8.80 9.29 8.35
CA LEU A 151 -8.02 8.33 9.14
C LEU A 151 -7.87 6.96 8.46
N LEU A 152 -8.92 6.49 7.77
CA LEU A 152 -8.89 5.23 7.04
C LEU A 152 -7.98 5.35 5.82
N MET A 153 -8.06 6.45 5.07
CA MET A 153 -7.18 6.73 3.94
C MET A 153 -5.71 6.79 4.39
N SER A 154 -5.43 7.52 5.47
CA SER A 154 -4.07 7.57 6.03
C SER A 154 -3.57 6.18 6.43
N SER A 155 -4.42 5.39 7.08
CA SER A 155 -4.07 4.01 7.46
C SER A 155 -3.78 3.14 6.23
N MET A 156 -4.64 3.21 5.21
CA MET A 156 -4.47 2.47 3.96
C MET A 156 -3.18 2.85 3.24
N PHE A 157 -2.83 4.14 3.16
CA PHE A 157 -1.60 4.55 2.50
C PHE A 157 -0.34 4.19 3.28
N ARG A 158 -0.36 4.24 4.63
CA ARG A 158 0.74 3.70 5.44
C ARG A 158 0.97 2.22 5.15
N ASN A 159 -0.11 1.45 5.08
CA ASN A 159 -0.06 0.02 4.77
C ASN A 159 0.35 -0.23 3.31
N PHE A 160 -0.04 0.64 2.39
CA PHE A 160 0.39 0.58 0.99
C PHE A 160 1.90 0.86 0.85
N LEU A 161 2.51 1.71 1.68
CA LEU A 161 3.97 1.89 1.66
C LEU A 161 4.71 0.59 2.03
N LEU A 162 4.15 -0.18 2.97
CA LEU A 162 4.65 -1.53 3.27
C LEU A 162 4.45 -2.46 2.09
N ALA A 163 3.26 -2.46 1.47
CA ALA A 163 2.98 -3.27 0.28
C ALA A 163 3.98 -2.97 -0.85
N ASP A 164 4.24 -1.68 -1.13
CA ASP A 164 5.26 -1.22 -2.09
C ASP A 164 6.62 -1.82 -1.80
N ARG A 165 7.05 -1.82 -0.54
CA ARG A 165 8.33 -2.40 -0.12
C ARG A 165 8.38 -3.93 -0.26
N VAL A 166 7.35 -4.62 0.22
CA VAL A 166 7.30 -6.10 0.24
C VAL A 166 7.19 -6.65 -1.18
N LEU A 167 6.25 -6.15 -1.97
CA LEU A 167 5.98 -6.66 -3.32
C LEU A 167 7.14 -6.39 -4.30
N ARG A 168 7.84 -5.26 -4.15
CA ARG A 168 9.07 -5.00 -4.93
C ARG A 168 10.18 -5.99 -4.65
N SER A 169 10.28 -6.51 -3.43
CA SER A 169 11.25 -7.58 -3.12
C SER A 169 10.91 -8.90 -3.81
N MET A 170 9.67 -9.06 -4.28
CA MET A 170 9.16 -10.24 -4.97
C MET A 170 9.01 -10.01 -6.49
N GLY A 171 9.52 -8.90 -7.02
CA GLY A 171 9.48 -8.59 -8.46
C GLY A 171 8.18 -7.96 -8.95
N CYS A 172 7.30 -7.49 -8.06
CA CYS A 172 6.09 -6.74 -8.42
C CYS A 172 6.28 -5.25 -8.16
N THR A 173 5.61 -4.42 -8.95
CA THR A 173 5.60 -2.96 -8.85
C THR A 173 4.21 -2.48 -8.47
N PRO A 174 3.93 -2.24 -7.18
CA PRO A 174 2.65 -1.67 -6.79
C PRO A 174 2.40 -0.31 -7.43
N VAL A 175 1.14 -0.08 -7.78
CA VAL A 175 0.68 1.14 -8.46
C VAL A 175 -0.45 1.75 -7.65
N SER A 176 -0.44 3.07 -7.53
CA SER A 176 -1.54 3.82 -6.92
C SER A 176 -2.01 4.96 -7.81
N TYR A 177 -3.25 5.37 -7.59
CA TYR A 177 -3.76 6.67 -8.00
C TYR A 177 -4.29 7.41 -6.76
N PRO A 178 -3.83 8.65 -6.49
CA PRO A 178 -2.75 9.34 -7.18
C PRO A 178 -1.41 8.59 -7.10
N PRO A 179 -0.51 8.74 -8.09
CA PRO A 179 0.76 8.04 -8.11
C PRO A 179 1.69 8.54 -7.00
N LEU A 180 2.35 7.61 -6.31
CA LEU A 180 3.41 7.97 -5.37
C LEU A 180 4.76 8.15 -6.11
N PRO A 181 5.62 9.08 -5.65
CA PRO A 181 6.97 9.22 -6.19
C PRO A 181 7.82 7.96 -5.98
N PRO A 182 8.83 7.72 -6.84
CA PRO A 182 9.75 6.60 -6.68
C PRO A 182 10.62 6.75 -5.43
N GLY A 183 11.15 5.62 -4.94
CA GLY A 183 12.13 5.60 -3.84
C GLY A 183 11.56 5.36 -2.44
N ILE A 184 10.23 5.28 -2.29
CA ILE A 184 9.57 4.98 -1.01
C ILE A 184 10.00 3.63 -0.44
N SER A 185 10.04 2.58 -1.26
CA SER A 185 10.44 1.23 -0.83
C SER A 185 11.86 1.14 -0.27
N ASN A 186 12.74 2.06 -0.68
CA ASN A 186 14.18 2.04 -0.35
C ASN A 186 14.58 3.19 0.60
N HIS A 187 13.61 3.91 1.15
CA HIS A 187 13.87 5.03 2.06
C HIS A 187 14.61 4.55 3.33
N GLN A 188 15.60 5.32 3.80
CA GLN A 188 16.48 4.91 4.91
C GLN A 188 15.72 4.62 6.22
N LEU A 189 14.61 5.31 6.48
CA LEU A 189 13.79 5.06 7.68
C LEU A 189 13.23 3.62 7.77
N TRP A 190 13.19 2.88 6.67
CA TRP A 190 12.89 1.46 6.72
C TRP A 190 13.93 0.66 7.49
N GLN A 191 15.18 1.09 7.56
CA GLN A 191 16.21 0.48 8.40
C GLN A 191 15.90 0.65 9.88
N SER A 192 15.32 1.79 10.27
CA SER A 192 14.87 2.02 11.65
C SER A 192 13.69 1.11 12.01
N TRP A 193 12.79 0.88 11.04
CA TRP A 193 11.72 -0.13 11.19
C TRP A 193 12.28 -1.54 11.32
N ASP A 194 13.21 -1.93 10.46
CA ASP A 194 13.84 -3.26 10.48
C ASP A 194 14.53 -3.54 11.82
N LEU A 195 15.26 -2.55 12.36
CA LEU A 195 15.90 -2.66 13.68
C LEU A 195 14.88 -2.82 14.81
N ALA A 196 13.75 -2.12 14.75
CA ALA A 196 12.67 -2.26 15.72
C ALA A 196 12.03 -3.65 15.67
N CYS A 197 11.80 -4.19 14.45
CA CYS A 197 11.35 -5.56 14.27
C CYS A 197 12.35 -6.56 14.86
N GLU A 198 13.63 -6.44 14.53
CA GLU A 198 14.67 -7.34 15.06
C GLU A 198 14.72 -7.33 16.59
N THR A 199 14.75 -6.15 17.20
CA THR A 199 14.80 -5.99 18.65
C THR A 199 13.62 -6.69 19.32
N MET A 200 12.42 -6.50 18.78
CA MET A 200 11.20 -7.09 19.31
C MET A 200 11.18 -8.62 19.14
N LEU A 201 11.57 -9.13 17.97
CA LEU A 201 11.62 -10.57 17.70
C LEU A 201 12.66 -11.28 18.58
N VAL A 202 13.83 -10.68 18.80
CA VAL A 202 14.84 -11.24 19.72
C VAL A 202 14.34 -11.26 21.16
N GLN A 203 13.59 -10.25 21.61
CA GLN A 203 12.97 -10.27 22.94
C GLN A 203 11.99 -11.45 23.07
N LEU A 204 11.14 -11.69 22.08
CA LEU A 204 10.24 -12.85 22.07
C LEU A 204 10.98 -14.18 22.17
N MET A 205 12.11 -14.30 21.49
CA MET A 205 12.94 -15.51 21.52
C MET A 205 13.59 -15.77 22.88
N ASN A 206 13.81 -14.72 23.67
CA ASN A 206 14.43 -14.84 24.99
C ASN A 206 13.38 -15.05 26.11
N ASP A 207 12.15 -14.57 25.90
CA ASP A 207 11.06 -14.65 26.87
C ASP A 207 10.19 -15.91 26.71
N GLY A 208 10.36 -16.68 25.62
CA GLY A 208 9.65 -17.93 25.31
C GLY A 208 10.51 -19.18 25.47
#